data_AF-A0A924NW48-F1
#
_entry.id   AF-A0A924NW48-F1
#
_cell.length_a   1.000
_cell.length_b   1.000
_cell.length_c   1.000
_cell.angle_alpha   90.00
_cell.angle_beta   90.00
_cell.angle_gamma   90.00
#
_symmetry.space_group_name_H-M   'P 1'
#
loop_
_entity.id
_entity.type
_entity.pdbx_description
1 polymer ?
#
loop_
_entity_poly.entity_id
_entity_poly.type
_entity_poly.pdbx_seq_one_letter_code
_entity_poly.pdbx_strand_id
1 'polypeptide(L)'
;MTEVQPRDARGYFMLPQAPEGAGYYVYGTPDNGAGQYSHPALLSVLFFVEREWQAIDNRKFGIGNISQADGSKYEKHSTHMAGLQVDVRAARIDGKRLGVTRFQHEYDRAATAKLIGLFYYHPSVRKILFNDTDIPGVQPWAGHDDHFHVDIRAVVK
;
A
#
# COMPACT_ATOMS: atom_id res chain seq x y z
N MET A 1 14.58 23.41 -9.18
CA MET A 1 14.44 23.18 -7.73
C MET A 1 13.76 21.84 -7.58
N THR A 2 14.43 20.84 -7.02
CA THR A 2 13.76 19.60 -6.61
C THR A 2 12.75 19.97 -5.54
N GLU A 3 11.46 19.81 -5.80
CA GLU A 3 10.44 20.01 -4.78
C GLU A 3 10.76 19.10 -3.59
N VAL A 4 10.89 19.71 -2.41
CA VAL A 4 11.03 18.99 -1.16
C VAL A 4 9.76 18.15 -0.98
N GLN A 5 9.92 16.85 -0.72
CA GLN A 5 8.80 15.94 -0.48
C GLN A 5 7.83 16.57 0.54
N PRO A 6 6.54 16.78 0.18
CA PRO A 6 5.60 17.45 1.07
C PRO A 6 5.50 16.77 2.43
N ARG A 7 5.50 17.60 3.47
CA ARG A 7 5.49 17.18 4.87
C ARG A 7 4.37 17.91 5.60
N ASP A 8 3.58 17.18 6.39
CA ASP A 8 2.52 17.75 7.22
C ASP A 8 3.00 18.15 8.62
N ALA A 9 2.10 18.72 9.43
CA ALA A 9 2.38 19.17 10.79
C ALA A 9 2.72 18.03 11.77
N ARG A 10 2.35 16.78 11.47
CA ARG A 10 2.70 15.59 12.27
C ARG A 10 4.11 15.10 11.96
N GLY A 11 4.73 15.63 10.91
CA GLY A 11 6.01 15.18 10.41
C GLY A 11 5.92 13.98 9.48
N TYR A 12 4.73 13.73 8.93
CA TYR A 12 4.52 12.66 7.95
C TYR A 12 4.78 13.20 6.56
N PHE A 13 5.20 12.30 5.69
CA PHE A 13 5.62 12.64 4.34
C PHE A 13 4.60 12.10 3.35
N MET A 14 4.18 12.94 2.42
CA MET A 14 3.38 12.46 1.29
C MET A 14 4.22 11.49 0.47
N LEU A 15 3.70 10.29 0.20
CA LEU A 15 4.33 9.34 -0.71
C LEU A 15 4.63 10.03 -2.05
N PRO A 16 5.82 9.82 -2.66
CA PRO A 16 6.11 10.42 -3.96
C PRO A 16 5.07 9.99 -5.01
N GLN A 17 4.47 10.97 -5.67
CA GLN A 17 3.33 10.79 -6.57
C GLN A 17 3.80 10.26 -7.94
N ALA A 18 3.98 8.94 -8.03
CA ALA A 18 4.37 8.22 -9.24
C ALA A 18 5.71 8.64 -9.86
N PRO A 19 6.85 8.50 -9.15
CA PRO A 19 8.15 8.79 -9.74
C PRO A 19 8.41 7.94 -10.99
N GLU A 20 9.08 8.55 -11.98
CA GLU A 20 9.65 7.81 -13.09
C GLU A 20 10.63 6.74 -12.57
N GLY A 21 10.56 5.53 -13.12
CA GLY A 21 11.37 4.39 -12.64
C GLY A 21 10.88 3.72 -11.35
N ALA A 22 9.86 4.23 -10.65
CA ALA A 22 9.37 3.61 -9.42
C ALA A 22 8.66 2.26 -9.68
N GLY A 23 8.80 1.32 -8.74
CA GLY A 23 8.13 0.01 -8.74
C GLY A 23 6.65 0.04 -8.40
N TYR A 24 6.08 1.23 -8.16
CA TYR A 24 4.69 1.42 -7.79
C TYR A 24 4.02 2.55 -8.60
N TYR A 25 2.69 2.56 -8.59
CA TYR A 25 1.85 3.68 -8.99
C TYR A 25 0.89 4.03 -7.84
N VAL A 26 0.30 5.22 -7.87
CA VAL A 26 -0.60 5.71 -6.81
C VAL A 26 -2.04 5.79 -7.30
N TYR A 27 -2.99 5.48 -6.41
CA TYR A 27 -4.44 5.63 -6.67
C TYR A 27 -5.24 6.05 -5.42
N GLY A 28 -4.56 6.54 -4.38
CA GLY A 28 -5.19 6.92 -3.12
C GLY A 28 -6.21 8.05 -3.28
N THR A 29 -7.25 8.01 -2.47
CA THR A 29 -8.26 9.05 -2.30
C THR A 29 -8.02 9.80 -0.97
N PRO A 30 -8.32 11.11 -0.89
CA PRO A 30 -8.60 11.99 -2.03
C PRO A 30 -7.39 12.08 -2.99
N ASP A 31 -7.65 12.47 -4.23
CA ASP A 31 -6.67 12.48 -5.33
C ASP A 31 -5.49 13.43 -5.06
N ASN A 32 -4.49 13.42 -5.96
CA ASN A 32 -3.28 14.25 -5.89
C ASN A 32 -2.44 14.01 -4.61
N GLY A 33 -2.49 12.79 -4.07
CA GLY A 33 -1.70 12.39 -2.91
C GLY A 33 -2.26 12.85 -1.57
N ALA A 34 -3.42 13.51 -1.54
CA ALA A 34 -4.01 14.03 -0.30
C ALA A 34 -4.28 12.92 0.73
N GLY A 35 -4.54 11.69 0.28
CA GLY A 35 -4.68 10.51 1.12
C GLY A 35 -3.42 9.69 1.39
N GLN A 36 -2.25 10.20 1.03
CA GLN A 36 -1.01 9.41 0.99
C GLN A 36 0.08 9.95 1.94
N TYR A 37 -0.31 10.54 3.07
CA TYR A 37 0.61 10.99 4.09
C TYR A 37 1.03 9.83 4.99
N SER A 38 2.32 9.52 4.98
CA SER A 38 2.90 8.33 5.57
C SER A 38 3.83 8.68 6.73
N HIS A 39 3.71 7.94 7.82
CA HIS A 39 4.72 7.95 8.87
C HIS A 39 6.06 7.46 8.27
N PRO A 40 7.22 8.01 8.66
CA PRO A 40 8.52 7.62 8.08
C PRO A 40 8.80 6.11 8.11
N ALA A 41 8.36 5.43 9.16
CA ALA A 41 8.44 3.97 9.27
C ALA A 41 7.68 3.24 8.14
N LEU A 42 6.46 3.66 7.81
CA LEU A 42 5.70 3.03 6.72
C LEU A 42 6.31 3.38 5.37
N LEU A 43 6.78 4.61 5.18
CA LEU A 43 7.50 5.00 3.96
C LEU A 43 8.73 4.11 3.73
N SER A 44 9.46 3.78 4.80
CA SER A 44 10.62 2.87 4.74
C SER A 44 10.20 1.45 4.31
N VAL A 45 9.08 0.94 4.84
CA VAL A 45 8.52 -0.37 4.42
C VAL A 45 8.14 -0.34 2.93
N LEU A 46 7.46 0.71 2.48
CA LEU A 46 7.02 0.83 1.09
C LEU A 46 8.19 0.84 0.11
N PHE A 47 9.27 1.56 0.43
CA PHE A 47 10.47 1.58 -0.40
C PHE A 47 11.27 0.28 -0.35
N PHE A 48 11.30 -0.41 0.80
CA PHE A 48 11.85 -1.77 0.87
C PHE A 48 11.08 -2.70 -0.08
N VAL A 49 9.76 -2.77 0.07
CA VAL A 49 8.91 -3.63 -0.79
C VAL A 49 9.02 -3.24 -2.25
N GLU A 50 9.10 -1.95 -2.58
CA GLU A 50 9.32 -1.50 -3.95
C GLU A 50 10.56 -2.12 -4.58
N ARG A 51 11.70 -2.08 -3.89
CA ARG A 51 12.97 -2.60 -4.42
C ARG A 51 12.94 -4.11 -4.58
N GLU A 52 12.41 -4.81 -3.59
CA GLU A 52 12.25 -6.27 -3.66
C GLU A 52 11.29 -6.68 -4.77
N TRP A 53 10.19 -5.93 -4.96
CA TRP A 53 9.23 -6.19 -6.02
C TRP A 53 9.86 -6.01 -7.41
N GLN A 54 10.58 -4.91 -7.62
CA GLN A 54 11.26 -4.64 -8.90
C GLN A 54 12.33 -5.70 -9.25
N ALA A 55 12.88 -6.41 -8.25
CA ALA A 55 13.83 -7.48 -8.48
C ALA A 55 13.17 -8.76 -9.02
N ILE A 56 11.86 -8.95 -8.80
CA ILE A 56 11.15 -10.19 -9.12
C ILE A 56 10.00 -10.03 -10.12
N ASP A 57 9.57 -8.80 -10.38
CA ASP A 57 8.46 -8.49 -11.27
C ASP A 57 8.63 -7.11 -11.93
N ASN A 58 8.34 -7.03 -13.23
CA ASN A 58 8.47 -5.80 -14.02
C ASN A 58 7.23 -4.90 -13.95
N ARG A 59 6.11 -5.40 -13.41
CA ARG A 59 4.87 -4.62 -13.25
C ARG A 59 5.02 -3.66 -12.08
N LYS A 60 4.24 -2.58 -12.09
CA LYS A 60 4.13 -1.70 -10.91
C LYS A 60 2.98 -2.16 -10.03
N PHE A 61 3.15 -2.19 -8.71
CA PHE A 61 2.03 -2.40 -7.79
C PHE A 61 1.32 -1.08 -7.44
N GLY A 62 0.04 -1.15 -7.06
CA GLY A 62 -0.77 0.05 -6.78
C GLY A 62 -0.82 0.35 -5.30
N ILE A 63 -0.37 1.55 -4.90
CA ILE A 63 -0.49 2.06 -3.52
C ILE A 63 -1.71 3.00 -3.42
N GLY A 64 -2.61 2.69 -2.50
CA GLY A 64 -3.85 3.41 -2.24
C GLY A 64 -3.74 4.35 -1.05
N ASN A 65 -4.74 4.29 -0.17
CA ASN A 65 -4.88 5.15 1.01
C ASN A 65 -3.84 4.82 2.08
N ILE A 66 -3.37 5.86 2.78
CA ILE A 66 -2.47 5.76 3.93
C ILE A 66 -3.00 6.59 5.10
N SER A 67 -3.00 7.90 4.94
CA SER A 67 -3.69 8.84 5.82
C SER A 67 -3.83 10.19 5.12
N GLN A 68 -4.85 10.95 5.52
CA GLN A 68 -4.98 12.35 5.15
C GLN A 68 -3.96 13.21 5.89
N ALA A 69 -3.56 14.35 5.33
CA ALA A 69 -2.52 15.23 5.89
C ALA A 69 -2.80 15.71 7.32
N ASP A 70 -4.07 15.89 7.65
CA ASP A 70 -4.54 16.31 8.98
C ASP A 70 -4.88 15.13 9.89
N GLY A 71 -4.73 13.89 9.41
CA GLY A 71 -5.11 12.68 10.12
C GLY A 71 -6.62 12.48 10.24
N SER A 72 -7.41 13.21 9.46
CA SER A 72 -8.87 13.06 9.46
C SER A 72 -9.28 11.66 9.00
N LYS A 73 -10.36 11.18 9.61
CA LYS A 73 -10.91 9.86 9.36
C LYS A 73 -11.55 9.81 7.97
N TYR A 74 -11.29 8.73 7.23
CA TYR A 74 -12.08 8.42 6.05
C TYR A 74 -13.47 7.92 6.43
N GLU A 75 -14.50 8.29 5.65
CA GLU A 75 -15.87 7.79 5.87
C GLU A 75 -15.94 6.26 5.89
N LYS A 76 -15.20 5.58 5.00
CA LYS A 76 -15.20 4.12 4.85
C LYS A 76 -13.96 3.40 5.42
N HIS A 77 -12.90 4.13 5.77
CA HIS A 77 -11.61 3.56 6.18
C HIS A 77 -11.14 4.13 7.54
N SER A 78 -11.74 3.65 8.61
CA SER A 78 -11.59 4.25 9.95
C SER A 78 -10.19 4.14 10.57
N THR A 79 -9.33 3.26 10.08
CA THR A 79 -7.99 3.01 10.67
C THR A 79 -6.88 3.90 10.09
N HIS A 80 -7.08 4.46 8.90
CA HIS A 80 -6.07 5.20 8.10
C HIS A 80 -5.85 6.65 8.59
N MET A 81 -5.58 6.82 9.88
CA MET A 81 -5.36 8.14 10.50
C MET A 81 -3.90 8.34 10.93
N ALA A 82 -3.21 7.25 11.25
CA ALA A 82 -1.89 7.28 11.90
C ALA A 82 -0.71 7.25 10.91
N GLY A 83 -0.96 7.14 9.60
CA GLY A 83 0.09 6.99 8.60
C GLY A 83 0.89 5.69 8.72
N LEU A 84 0.33 4.69 9.40
CA LEU A 84 0.95 3.38 9.68
C LEU A 84 0.19 2.23 9.00
N GLN A 85 -0.83 2.56 8.22
CA GLN A 85 -1.63 1.64 7.44
C GLN A 85 -1.53 2.00 5.97
N VAL A 86 -1.66 1.02 5.08
CA VAL A 86 -1.73 1.25 3.65
C VAL A 86 -2.63 0.23 2.97
N ASP A 87 -3.44 0.68 2.03
CA ASP A 87 -4.19 -0.20 1.14
C ASP A 87 -3.39 -0.39 -0.15
N VAL A 88 -3.29 -1.64 -0.61
CA VAL A 88 -2.53 -2.01 -1.80
C VAL A 88 -3.39 -2.87 -2.71
N ARG A 89 -3.44 -2.53 -4.00
CA ARG A 89 -4.25 -3.28 -4.98
C ARG A 89 -3.77 -4.71 -5.13
N ALA A 90 -4.73 -5.62 -5.33
CA ALA A 90 -4.44 -6.93 -5.90
C ALA A 90 -3.78 -6.79 -7.29
N ALA A 91 -2.88 -7.70 -7.60
CA ALA A 91 -2.16 -7.69 -8.88
C ALA A 91 -3.06 -8.19 -10.01
N ARG A 92 -2.86 -7.62 -11.21
CA ARG A 92 -3.54 -8.05 -12.44
C ARG A 92 -2.59 -8.82 -13.33
N ILE A 93 -3.10 -9.87 -13.99
CA ILE A 93 -2.35 -10.68 -14.96
C ILE A 93 -1.84 -9.79 -16.11
N ASP A 94 -2.68 -8.85 -16.57
CA ASP A 94 -2.37 -7.93 -17.68
C ASP A 94 -1.47 -6.75 -17.29
N GLY A 95 -1.10 -6.61 -16.01
CA GLY A 95 -0.25 -5.53 -15.51
C GLY A 95 -0.84 -4.12 -15.63
N LYS A 96 -2.12 -3.97 -15.99
CA LYS A 96 -2.76 -2.67 -16.08
C LYS A 96 -2.93 -2.04 -14.70
N ARG A 97 -2.88 -0.72 -14.64
CA ARG A 97 -3.00 0.08 -13.40
C ARG A 97 -4.47 0.29 -12.99
N LEU A 98 -5.25 -0.79 -13.02
CA LEU A 98 -6.69 -0.82 -12.73
C LEU A 98 -6.97 -1.69 -11.50
N GLY A 99 -8.14 -1.50 -10.89
CA GLY A 99 -8.60 -2.38 -9.81
C GLY A 99 -8.92 -3.77 -10.33
N VAL A 100 -8.88 -4.76 -9.44
CA VAL A 100 -9.34 -6.12 -9.71
C VAL A 100 -9.82 -6.75 -8.41
N THR A 101 -10.95 -7.44 -8.43
CA THR A 101 -11.40 -8.27 -7.31
C THR A 101 -10.85 -9.68 -7.46
N ARG A 102 -10.70 -10.41 -6.35
CA ARG A 102 -10.24 -11.81 -6.35
C ARG A 102 -11.13 -12.79 -7.13
N PHE A 103 -12.32 -12.35 -7.56
CA PHE A 103 -13.28 -13.13 -8.33
C PHE A 103 -13.14 -12.94 -9.84
N GLN A 104 -12.39 -11.92 -10.27
CA GLN A 104 -12.24 -11.58 -11.68
C GLN A 104 -11.15 -12.42 -12.34
N HIS A 105 -11.32 -12.71 -13.63
CA HIS A 105 -10.34 -13.49 -14.41
C HIS A 105 -8.97 -12.81 -14.48
N GLU A 106 -8.94 -11.48 -14.45
CA GLU A 106 -7.71 -10.71 -14.53
C GLU A 106 -6.91 -10.70 -13.22
N TYR A 107 -7.44 -11.27 -12.13
CA TYR A 107 -6.75 -11.35 -10.85
C TYR A 107 -5.58 -12.32 -10.91
N ASP A 108 -4.38 -11.81 -10.61
CA ASP A 108 -3.18 -12.62 -10.50
C ASP A 108 -2.92 -12.98 -9.02
N ARG A 109 -3.50 -14.10 -8.59
CA ARG A 109 -3.29 -14.64 -7.24
C ARG A 109 -1.81 -14.87 -6.93
N ALA A 110 -1.06 -15.43 -7.88
CA ALA A 110 0.33 -15.80 -7.65
C ALA A 110 1.21 -14.56 -7.43
N ALA A 111 1.01 -13.51 -8.23
CA ALA A 111 1.70 -12.24 -8.04
C ALA A 111 1.25 -11.50 -6.77
N THR A 112 -0.05 -11.53 -6.46
CA THR A 112 -0.59 -10.95 -5.24
C THR A 112 0.01 -11.64 -4.01
N ALA A 113 0.14 -12.97 -4.02
CA ALA A 113 0.77 -13.74 -2.96
C ALA A 113 2.25 -13.39 -2.77
N LYS A 114 3.01 -13.22 -3.87
CA LYS A 114 4.41 -12.75 -3.80
C LYS A 114 4.51 -11.36 -3.17
N LEU A 115 3.68 -10.42 -3.63
CA LEU A 115 3.69 -9.05 -3.11
C LEU A 115 3.30 -9.01 -1.62
N ILE A 116 2.26 -9.74 -1.22
CA ILE A 116 1.88 -9.91 0.20
C ILE A 116 3.03 -10.51 1.00
N GLY A 117 3.73 -11.50 0.44
CA GLY A 117 4.92 -12.11 1.05
C GLY A 117 6.04 -11.11 1.34
N LEU A 118 6.29 -10.16 0.44
CA LEU A 118 7.29 -9.10 0.65
C LEU A 118 6.95 -8.20 1.84
N PHE A 119 5.67 -7.82 1.98
CA PHE A 119 5.20 -7.11 3.17
C PHE A 119 5.31 -7.98 4.41
N TYR A 120 4.79 -9.19 4.36
CA TYR A 120 4.74 -10.11 5.49
C TYR A 120 6.12 -10.40 6.10
N TYR A 121 7.16 -10.44 5.26
CA TYR A 121 8.54 -10.67 5.72
C TYR A 121 9.14 -9.48 6.46
N HIS A 122 8.61 -8.27 6.29
CA HIS A 122 9.16 -7.08 6.94
C HIS A 122 8.77 -7.06 8.44
N PRO A 123 9.75 -6.95 9.37
CA PRO A 123 9.51 -7.14 10.81
C PRO A 123 8.57 -6.13 11.47
N SER A 124 8.33 -4.99 10.82
CA SER A 124 7.35 -3.99 11.28
C SER A 124 5.90 -4.33 10.95
N VAL A 125 5.63 -5.26 10.01
CA VAL A 125 4.25 -5.60 9.63
C VAL A 125 3.58 -6.37 10.76
N ARG A 126 2.43 -5.87 11.22
CA ARG A 126 1.64 -6.46 12.31
C ARG A 126 0.55 -7.38 11.78
N LYS A 127 -0.13 -6.96 10.73
CA LYS A 127 -1.23 -7.71 10.12
C LYS A 127 -1.42 -7.30 8.66
N ILE A 128 -1.96 -8.22 7.89
CA ILE A 128 -2.41 -7.99 6.51
C ILE A 128 -3.86 -8.48 6.42
N LEU A 129 -4.78 -7.62 6.00
CA LEU A 129 -6.18 -8.00 5.75
C LEU A 129 -6.41 -8.21 4.25
N PHE A 130 -6.91 -9.39 3.87
CA PHE A 130 -7.28 -9.72 2.50
C PHE A 130 -8.20 -10.94 2.46
N ASN A 131 -9.17 -10.96 1.55
CA ASN A 131 -10.21 -12.01 1.53
C ASN A 131 -9.85 -13.26 0.71
N ASP A 132 -8.73 -13.26 -0.02
CA ASP A 132 -8.23 -14.49 -0.65
C ASP A 132 -7.44 -15.34 0.35
N THR A 133 -8.17 -16.17 1.12
CA THR A 133 -7.61 -17.01 2.20
C THR A 133 -6.70 -18.14 1.72
N ASP A 134 -6.61 -18.36 0.41
CA ASP A 134 -5.63 -19.27 -0.18
C ASP A 134 -4.21 -18.69 -0.12
N ILE A 135 -4.06 -17.38 0.14
CA ILE A 135 -2.76 -16.72 0.34
C ILE A 135 -2.37 -16.81 1.84
N PRO A 136 -1.18 -17.34 2.17
CA PRO A 136 -0.75 -17.43 3.57
C PRO A 136 -0.47 -16.04 4.17
N GLY A 137 -0.71 -15.90 5.48
CA GLY A 137 -0.38 -14.68 6.23
C GLY A 137 -1.44 -13.58 6.22
N VAL A 138 -2.56 -13.77 5.52
CA VAL A 138 -3.67 -12.81 5.48
C VAL A 138 -4.76 -13.13 6.50
N GLN A 139 -5.52 -12.11 6.90
CA GLN A 139 -6.73 -12.23 7.72
C GLN A 139 -7.93 -11.68 6.93
N PRO A 140 -9.02 -12.45 6.73
CA PRO A 140 -10.17 -11.94 5.99
C PRO A 140 -10.89 -10.84 6.78
N TRP A 141 -11.38 -9.83 6.07
CA TRP A 141 -12.19 -8.74 6.63
C TRP A 141 -13.14 -8.17 5.56
N ALA A 142 -14.35 -7.80 5.97
CA ALA A 142 -15.35 -7.27 5.04
C ALA A 142 -14.78 -6.11 4.20
N GLY A 143 -14.99 -6.15 2.88
CA GLY A 143 -14.55 -5.11 1.95
C GLY A 143 -13.12 -5.24 1.40
N HIS A 144 -12.40 -6.34 1.66
CA HIS A 144 -11.01 -6.55 1.23
C HIS A 144 -10.88 -7.61 0.12
N ASP A 145 -11.78 -7.57 -0.88
CA ASP A 145 -11.76 -8.48 -2.02
C ASP A 145 -10.94 -7.95 -3.21
N ASP A 146 -10.60 -6.66 -3.24
CA ASP A 146 -9.91 -5.97 -4.34
C ASP A 146 -8.58 -5.28 -3.96
N HIS A 147 -8.30 -5.23 -2.67
CA HIS A 147 -7.07 -4.70 -2.11
C HIS A 147 -6.75 -5.41 -0.79
N PHE A 148 -5.47 -5.45 -0.43
CA PHE A 148 -5.05 -5.86 0.90
C PHE A 148 -4.65 -4.65 1.74
N HIS A 149 -4.99 -4.70 3.02
CA HIS A 149 -4.67 -3.67 3.99
C HIS A 149 -3.47 -4.11 4.82
N VAL A 150 -2.37 -3.37 4.75
CA VAL A 150 -1.17 -3.61 5.57
C VAL A 150 -1.18 -2.64 6.73
N ASP A 151 -0.93 -3.16 7.92
CA ASP A 151 -0.78 -2.35 9.12
C ASP A 151 0.55 -2.68 9.79
N ILE A 152 1.30 -1.63 10.12
CA ILE A 152 2.64 -1.74 10.67
C ILE A 152 2.73 -1.15 12.08
N ARG A 153 3.76 -1.57 12.80
CA ARG A 153 4.20 -0.92 14.02
C ARG A 153 5.40 -0.03 13.73
N ALA A 154 5.34 1.24 14.12
CA ALA A 154 6.52 2.09 14.15
C ALA A 154 7.53 1.52 15.16
N VAL A 155 8.77 1.30 14.73
CA VAL A 155 9.86 0.98 15.65
C VAL A 155 10.22 2.29 16.37
N VAL A 156 9.72 2.44 17.58
CA VAL A 156 10.19 3.47 18.51
C VAL A 156 11.12 2.76 19.47
N LYS A 157 12.38 3.21 19.54
CA LYS A 157 13.17 3.09 20.76
C LYS A 157 12.87 4.31 21.61
#